data_AF-M7TED0-F1
#
_entry.id   AF-M7TED0-F1
#
_cell.length_a   1.000
_cell.length_b   1.000
_cell.length_c   1.000
_cell.angle_alpha   90.00
_cell.angle_beta   90.00
_cell.angle_gamma   90.00
#
_symmetry.space_group_name_H-M   'P 1'
#
loop_
_entity.id
_entity.type
_entity.pdbx_description
1 polymer ?
#
loop_
_entity_poly.entity_id
_entity_poly.type
_entity_poly.pdbx_seq_one_letter_code
_entity_poly.pdbx_strand_id
1 'polypeptide(L)'
;MATPINLPYAITGIPAEPGKNGEVPLRLECNDWTKSQEQVHIDQKNLFNLALRFYVDMDPLDRDSFWQTAGIHGMPYMPWNESTLPQSVPVLGYCTHNSSLFPSWHRPYVVLFEQRIYEIMVNEIIPNQMPSDDKTQDSLKTAAKAWRLPYWDWAANNEVPLLAQDQEIEVFTKFGTAKIKNALYQYNLPQGKTFGTMGPASNQTYTLVSADGVPASTVDNGQVAKNIRNHEWYSTTEDDPTLRESVYRLLTYDVPYEVFATTNMDPSDVEPLGYLNCEYIHNNVHNWVGGAAGQMGDVPVAAYDPIFFLHHCNIDRLYAIWQTLYPQKWFRATKVLKDNGTWSIPTDNPDTQCTQLAPFRPNNSGTYYTPDTVREWMQFGYSYPELQPWKYKTTEDYLLSINTDIAKLYRATADHISDSYEIGTDKDIVHYDHVINIRYGKALYIRSRPPHTQPLQT
;
A
#
# COMPACT_ATOMS: atom_id res chain seq x y z
N MET A 1 2.71 5.34 -28.97
CA MET A 1 2.98 6.76 -29.32
C MET A 1 3.24 7.48 -28.03
N ALA A 2 4.40 8.12 -27.84
CA ALA A 2 4.71 8.81 -26.59
C ALA A 2 3.70 9.96 -26.38
N THR A 3 2.94 9.91 -25.28
CA THR A 3 2.06 11.00 -24.86
C THR A 3 2.92 12.27 -24.72
N PRO A 4 2.56 13.41 -25.32
CA PRO A 4 3.33 14.63 -25.15
C PRO A 4 3.47 14.98 -23.67
N ILE A 5 4.68 15.33 -23.24
CA ILE A 5 5.10 15.65 -21.86
C ILE A 5 4.28 16.80 -21.22
N ASN A 6 3.37 17.45 -21.97
CA ASN A 6 2.72 18.71 -21.60
C ASN A 6 1.25 18.63 -21.17
N LEU A 7 0.60 17.45 -21.13
CA LEU A 7 -0.74 17.33 -20.55
C LEU A 7 -0.67 16.60 -19.21
N PRO A 8 -1.18 17.19 -18.11
CA PRO A 8 -1.21 16.49 -16.83
C PRO A 8 -1.99 15.18 -16.95
N TYR A 9 -1.57 14.17 -16.22
CA TYR A 9 -2.25 12.89 -16.06
C TYR A 9 -3.29 13.02 -14.92
N ALA A 10 -4.57 12.84 -15.25
CA ALA A 10 -5.64 12.83 -14.26
C ALA A 10 -5.76 11.45 -13.60
N ILE A 11 -5.85 11.45 -12.27
CA ILE A 11 -6.07 10.26 -11.47
C ILE A 11 -7.53 10.27 -11.04
N THR A 12 -8.35 9.47 -11.69
CA THR A 12 -9.80 9.40 -11.45
C THR A 12 -10.23 8.05 -10.87
N GLY A 13 -9.33 7.07 -10.87
CA GLY A 13 -9.68 5.67 -10.67
C GLY A 13 -10.30 5.06 -11.94
N ILE A 14 -10.64 3.77 -11.86
CA ILE A 14 -11.24 3.05 -12.98
C ILE A 14 -12.70 3.50 -13.10
N PRO A 15 -13.17 3.92 -14.30
CA PRO A 15 -14.56 4.30 -14.49
C PRO A 15 -15.52 3.16 -14.10
N ALA A 16 -16.18 3.32 -12.95
CA ALA A 16 -17.32 2.50 -12.56
C ALA A 16 -18.59 3.28 -12.86
N GLU A 17 -19.52 2.65 -13.58
CA GLU A 17 -20.92 3.08 -13.51
C GLU A 17 -21.49 2.47 -12.25
N PRO A 18 -21.82 3.27 -11.22
CA PRO A 18 -22.40 2.72 -10.01
C PRO A 18 -23.67 1.96 -10.36
N GLY A 19 -23.87 0.80 -9.73
CA GLY A 19 -25.12 0.07 -9.87
C GLY A 19 -26.31 0.89 -9.35
N LYS A 20 -27.52 0.30 -9.43
CA LYS A 20 -28.76 1.00 -9.06
C LYS A 20 -28.77 1.55 -7.62
N ASN A 21 -28.01 0.92 -6.73
CA ASN A 21 -27.88 1.30 -5.32
C ASN A 21 -26.50 1.89 -4.99
N GLY A 22 -25.73 2.30 -6.02
CA GLY A 22 -24.38 2.82 -5.85
C GLY A 22 -23.29 1.74 -5.80
N GLU A 23 -23.59 0.51 -6.23
CA GLU A 23 -22.61 -0.59 -6.20
C GLU A 23 -21.39 -0.26 -7.06
N VAL A 24 -20.20 -0.44 -6.49
CA VAL A 24 -18.93 -0.32 -7.21
C VAL A 24 -18.13 -1.63 -7.09
N PRO A 25 -17.26 -1.96 -8.06
CA PRO A 25 -16.41 -3.15 -7.97
C PRO A 25 -15.54 -3.18 -6.71
N LEU A 26 -15.21 -4.39 -6.26
CA LEU A 26 -14.48 -4.59 -5.01
C LEU A 26 -12.99 -4.87 -5.28
N ARG A 27 -12.11 -4.25 -4.49
CA ARG A 27 -10.75 -4.73 -4.28
C ARG A 27 -10.84 -5.99 -3.44
N LEU A 28 -10.46 -7.13 -3.99
CA LEU A 28 -10.61 -8.45 -3.33
C LEU A 28 -9.32 -8.84 -2.60
N GLU A 29 -9.43 -9.72 -1.61
CA GLU A 29 -8.25 -10.30 -0.96
C GLU A 29 -7.46 -11.13 -2.01
N CYS A 30 -6.14 -10.94 -2.04
CA CYS A 30 -5.25 -11.50 -3.03
C CYS A 30 -5.40 -13.01 -3.22
N ASN A 31 -5.41 -13.78 -2.14
CA ASN A 31 -5.46 -15.23 -2.20
C ASN A 31 -6.85 -15.76 -2.55
N ASP A 32 -7.92 -15.13 -2.05
CA ASP A 32 -9.29 -15.48 -2.43
C ASP A 32 -9.53 -15.23 -3.92
N TRP A 33 -9.09 -14.08 -4.43
CA TRP A 33 -9.14 -13.77 -5.87
C TRP A 33 -8.27 -14.73 -6.69
N THR A 34 -7.06 -15.04 -6.22
CA THR A 34 -6.13 -15.97 -6.87
C THR A 34 -6.72 -17.38 -6.97
N LYS A 35 -7.37 -17.86 -5.91
CA LYS A 35 -7.99 -19.21 -5.86
C LYS A 35 -9.32 -19.30 -6.60
N SER A 36 -10.02 -18.18 -6.82
CA SER A 36 -11.33 -18.19 -7.46
C SER A 36 -11.31 -18.82 -8.85
N GLN A 37 -12.29 -19.69 -9.09
CA GLN A 37 -12.51 -20.41 -10.35
C GLN A 37 -13.58 -19.75 -11.23
N GLU A 38 -14.08 -18.57 -10.82
CA GLU A 38 -15.02 -17.81 -11.66
C GLU A 38 -14.31 -17.30 -12.91
N GLN A 39 -14.97 -17.42 -14.07
CA GLN A 39 -14.38 -17.04 -15.36
C GLN A 39 -13.92 -15.58 -15.37
N VAL A 40 -14.68 -14.67 -14.76
CA VAL A 40 -14.30 -13.26 -14.66
C VAL A 40 -12.98 -13.08 -13.90
N HIS A 41 -12.75 -13.81 -12.81
CA HIS A 41 -11.50 -13.73 -12.07
C HIS A 41 -10.35 -14.38 -12.82
N ILE A 42 -10.60 -15.47 -13.56
CA ILE A 42 -9.59 -16.08 -14.45
C ILE A 42 -9.14 -15.07 -15.50
N ASP A 43 -10.09 -14.41 -16.18
CA ASP A 43 -9.82 -13.38 -17.18
C ASP A 43 -9.06 -12.19 -16.57
N GLN A 44 -9.51 -11.70 -15.40
CA GLN A 44 -8.85 -10.60 -14.70
C GLN A 44 -7.42 -10.94 -14.28
N LYS A 45 -7.16 -12.14 -13.75
CA LYS A 45 -5.81 -12.59 -13.38
C LYS A 45 -4.90 -12.60 -14.60
N ASN A 46 -5.39 -13.13 -15.72
CA ASN A 46 -4.64 -13.14 -16.97
C ASN A 46 -4.30 -11.72 -17.44
N LEU A 47 -5.29 -10.83 -17.47
CA LEU A 47 -5.11 -9.43 -17.88
C LEU A 47 -4.18 -8.67 -16.94
N PHE A 48 -4.30 -8.87 -15.63
CA PHE A 48 -3.45 -8.23 -14.62
C PHE A 48 -1.99 -8.62 -14.78
N ASN A 49 -1.72 -9.92 -14.93
CA ASN A 49 -0.38 -10.43 -15.09
C ASN A 49 0.31 -9.93 -16.38
N LEU A 50 -0.42 -9.92 -17.50
CA LEU A 50 0.06 -9.37 -18.77
C LEU A 50 0.26 -7.85 -18.69
N ALA A 51 -0.69 -7.11 -18.10
CA ALA A 51 -0.61 -5.66 -17.97
C ALA A 51 0.51 -5.21 -17.03
N LEU A 52 0.68 -5.88 -15.88
CA LEU A 52 1.77 -5.57 -14.96
C LEU A 52 3.13 -5.86 -15.60
N ARG A 53 3.28 -6.99 -16.31
CA ARG A 53 4.51 -7.29 -17.07
C ARG A 53 4.82 -6.20 -18.09
N PHE A 54 3.83 -5.79 -18.88
CA PHE A 54 3.98 -4.67 -19.81
C PHE A 54 4.41 -3.40 -19.09
N TYR A 55 3.76 -3.08 -17.96
CA TYR A 55 4.00 -1.86 -17.20
C TYR A 55 5.43 -1.74 -16.66
N VAL A 56 5.96 -2.84 -16.12
CA VAL A 56 7.32 -2.89 -15.58
C VAL A 56 8.39 -2.92 -16.67
N ASP A 57 8.05 -3.31 -17.91
CA ASP A 57 8.94 -3.32 -19.07
C ASP A 57 8.96 -2.01 -19.87
N MET A 58 8.07 -1.06 -19.56
CA MET A 58 8.06 0.27 -20.17
C MET A 58 9.41 0.97 -20.02
N ASP A 59 9.74 1.86 -20.98
CA ASP A 59 10.94 2.68 -20.87
C ASP A 59 10.87 3.50 -19.58
N PRO A 60 11.84 3.40 -18.66
CA PRO A 60 11.82 4.15 -17.41
C PRO A 60 11.90 5.68 -17.59
N LEU A 61 12.18 6.18 -18.80
CA LEU A 61 12.08 7.61 -19.13
C LEU A 61 10.66 8.05 -19.48
N ASP A 62 9.74 7.12 -19.76
CA ASP A 62 8.34 7.43 -19.96
C ASP A 62 7.70 7.79 -18.61
N ARG A 63 7.10 8.98 -18.52
CA ARG A 63 6.37 9.48 -17.34
C ARG A 63 5.37 8.45 -16.80
N ASP A 64 4.73 7.72 -17.70
CA ASP A 64 3.65 6.78 -17.39
C ASP A 64 4.14 5.34 -17.19
N SER A 65 5.44 5.14 -16.98
CA SER A 65 6.08 3.85 -16.67
C SER A 65 6.02 3.50 -15.19
N PHE A 66 6.13 2.20 -14.87
CA PHE A 66 6.19 1.74 -13.49
C PHE A 66 7.33 2.40 -12.71
N TRP A 67 8.49 2.58 -13.36
CA TRP A 67 9.66 3.23 -12.74
C TRP A 67 9.34 4.65 -12.26
N GLN A 68 8.67 5.45 -13.09
CA GLN A 68 8.29 6.81 -12.74
C GLN A 68 7.20 6.84 -11.68
N THR A 69 6.22 5.93 -11.75
CA THR A 69 5.19 5.81 -10.70
C THR A 69 5.79 5.41 -9.36
N ALA A 70 6.63 4.36 -9.30
CA ALA A 70 7.34 3.97 -8.08
C ALA A 70 8.22 5.11 -7.53
N GLY A 71 8.85 5.88 -8.44
CA GLY A 71 9.70 7.01 -8.10
C GLY A 71 8.98 8.21 -7.47
N ILE A 72 7.64 8.29 -7.56
CA ILE A 72 6.86 9.31 -6.84
C ILE A 72 7.09 9.18 -5.33
N HIS A 73 7.16 7.94 -4.83
CA HIS A 73 7.34 7.66 -3.41
C HIS A 73 8.65 8.21 -2.87
N GLY A 74 9.76 8.04 -3.60
CA GLY A 74 11.10 8.26 -3.08
C GLY A 74 12.11 8.65 -4.15
N MET A 75 13.22 7.90 -4.22
CA MET A 75 14.21 8.11 -5.27
C MET A 75 13.59 7.83 -6.63
N PRO A 76 14.03 8.53 -7.70
CA PRO A 76 15.22 9.39 -7.76
C PRO A 76 15.02 10.84 -7.30
N TYR A 77 13.91 11.19 -6.62
CA TYR A 77 13.59 12.56 -6.20
C TYR A 77 13.50 13.49 -7.42
N MET A 78 12.53 13.21 -8.28
CA MET A 78 12.27 13.98 -9.49
C MET A 78 10.79 14.36 -9.53
N PRO A 79 10.44 15.49 -10.17
CA PRO A 79 9.05 15.87 -10.28
C PRO A 79 8.29 14.88 -11.17
N TRP A 80 7.07 14.53 -10.78
CA TRP A 80 6.18 13.69 -11.57
C TRP A 80 4.90 14.44 -11.88
N ASN A 81 4.47 14.46 -13.15
CA ASN A 81 3.24 15.12 -13.60
C ASN A 81 3.17 16.64 -13.30
N GLU A 82 4.33 17.27 -13.12
CA GLU A 82 4.50 18.69 -12.88
C GLU A 82 5.93 19.14 -13.19
N SER A 83 6.19 20.44 -13.10
CA SER A 83 7.54 21.02 -13.23
C SER A 83 7.86 21.87 -12.01
N THR A 84 7.91 21.23 -10.84
CA THR A 84 8.21 21.86 -9.56
C THR A 84 9.66 21.60 -9.14
N LEU A 85 10.21 22.52 -8.34
CA LEU A 85 11.44 22.29 -7.59
C LEU A 85 11.08 21.72 -6.21
N PRO A 86 11.98 20.95 -5.56
CA PRO A 86 11.72 20.45 -4.22
C PRO A 86 11.50 21.61 -3.24
N GLN A 87 10.43 21.52 -2.45
CA GLN A 87 10.05 22.52 -1.45
C GLN A 87 10.71 22.30 -0.08
N SER A 88 11.21 21.09 0.19
CA SER A 88 11.99 20.77 1.39
C SER A 88 13.41 20.29 1.03
N VAL A 89 14.07 19.55 1.92
CA VAL A 89 15.43 19.04 1.71
C VAL A 89 15.48 18.26 0.38
N PRO A 90 16.46 18.51 -0.51
CA PRO A 90 16.51 17.93 -1.88
C PRO A 90 16.83 16.42 -1.93
N VAL A 91 16.45 15.67 -0.90
CA VAL A 91 16.64 14.21 -0.75
C VAL A 91 15.37 13.50 -0.27
N LEU A 92 14.20 14.14 -0.38
CA LEU A 92 12.91 13.57 0.00
C LEU A 92 12.00 13.43 -1.23
N GLY A 93 11.27 12.31 -1.29
CA GLY A 93 10.24 12.07 -2.31
C GLY A 93 8.93 12.76 -1.94
N TYR A 94 7.86 12.46 -2.68
CA TYR A 94 6.54 13.05 -2.39
C TYR A 94 5.82 12.41 -1.20
N CYS A 95 6.20 11.18 -0.82
CA CYS A 95 5.48 10.42 0.20
C CYS A 95 5.43 11.14 1.55
N THR A 96 4.27 11.10 2.20
CA THR A 96 4.06 11.66 3.53
C THR A 96 4.18 10.53 4.57
N HIS A 97 5.22 10.60 5.41
CA HIS A 97 5.49 9.66 6.49
C HIS A 97 5.82 10.44 7.75
N ASN A 98 5.44 9.93 8.92
CA ASN A 98 5.42 10.67 10.17
C ASN A 98 4.62 11.98 9.98
N SER A 99 3.48 11.86 9.32
CA SER A 99 2.56 12.94 8.93
C SER A 99 1.13 12.45 9.02
N SER A 100 0.20 13.30 9.47
CA SER A 100 -1.23 12.96 9.50
C SER A 100 -1.82 12.81 8.09
N LEU A 101 -1.08 13.19 7.05
CA LEU A 101 -1.46 12.99 5.66
C LEU A 101 -1.22 11.55 5.18
N PHE A 102 -0.44 10.75 5.91
CA PHE A 102 -0.01 9.39 5.52
C PHE A 102 -1.11 8.57 4.82
N PRO A 103 -2.27 8.28 5.44
CA PRO A 103 -3.25 7.40 4.81
C PRO A 103 -3.96 8.10 3.64
N SER A 104 -4.15 9.42 3.73
CA SER A 104 -4.80 10.21 2.68
C SER A 104 -3.93 10.39 1.43
N TRP A 105 -2.61 10.47 1.57
CA TRP A 105 -1.67 10.59 0.45
C TRP A 105 -1.49 9.27 -0.29
N HIS A 106 -1.41 8.15 0.45
CA HIS A 106 -1.22 6.84 -0.16
C HIS A 106 -2.48 6.34 -0.90
N ARG A 107 -3.69 6.78 -0.54
CA ARG A 107 -4.92 6.44 -1.26
C ARG A 107 -4.88 6.79 -2.76
N PRO A 108 -4.72 8.05 -3.19
CA PRO A 108 -4.62 8.38 -4.62
C PRO A 108 -3.37 7.80 -5.28
N TYR A 109 -2.32 7.46 -4.52
CA TYR A 109 -1.14 6.76 -5.06
C TYR A 109 -1.47 5.32 -5.48
N VAL A 110 -2.22 4.58 -4.66
CA VAL A 110 -2.73 3.25 -5.02
C VAL A 110 -3.72 3.34 -6.18
N VAL A 111 -4.58 4.37 -6.20
CA VAL A 111 -5.51 4.61 -7.31
C VAL A 111 -4.78 4.86 -8.63
N LEU A 112 -3.67 5.63 -8.62
CA LEU A 112 -2.83 5.83 -9.80
C LEU A 112 -2.32 4.50 -10.34
N PHE A 113 -1.75 3.64 -9.48
CA PHE A 113 -1.25 2.33 -9.90
C PHE A 113 -2.35 1.45 -10.50
N GLU A 114 -3.49 1.36 -9.83
CA GLU A 114 -4.68 0.63 -10.29
C GLU A 114 -5.18 1.15 -11.65
N GLN A 115 -5.29 2.46 -11.82
CA GLN A 115 -5.74 3.08 -13.07
C GLN A 115 -4.78 2.79 -14.22
N ARG A 116 -3.46 2.89 -13.99
CA ARG A 116 -2.43 2.60 -15.02
C ARG A 116 -2.51 1.16 -15.50
N ILE A 117 -2.65 0.21 -14.59
CA ILE A 117 -2.82 -1.20 -14.94
C ILE A 117 -4.08 -1.40 -15.79
N TYR A 118 -5.23 -0.86 -15.38
CA TYR A 118 -6.47 -0.96 -16.16
C TYR A 118 -6.33 -0.35 -17.56
N GLU A 119 -5.74 0.83 -17.67
CA GLU A 119 -5.49 1.49 -18.96
C GLU A 119 -4.64 0.60 -19.88
N ILE A 120 -3.61 -0.05 -19.34
CA ILE A 120 -2.78 -1.00 -20.09
C ILE A 120 -3.59 -2.24 -20.48
N MET A 121 -4.45 -2.78 -19.59
CA MET A 121 -5.34 -3.90 -19.94
C MET A 121 -6.18 -3.57 -21.18
N VAL A 122 -6.85 -2.43 -21.20
CA VAL A 122 -7.83 -2.08 -22.24
C VAL A 122 -7.22 -1.53 -23.52
N ASN A 123 -6.09 -0.82 -23.43
CA ASN A 123 -5.46 -0.15 -24.58
C ASN A 123 -4.32 -0.98 -25.20
N GLU A 124 -3.65 -1.83 -24.43
CA GLU A 124 -2.46 -2.56 -24.88
C GLU A 124 -2.66 -4.07 -24.90
N ILE A 125 -3.20 -4.67 -23.83
CA ILE A 125 -3.28 -6.14 -23.70
C ILE A 125 -4.43 -6.71 -24.51
N ILE A 126 -5.67 -6.27 -24.24
CA ILE A 126 -6.87 -6.78 -24.90
C ILE A 126 -6.81 -6.64 -26.43
N PRO A 127 -6.53 -5.45 -27.01
CA PRO A 127 -6.54 -5.32 -28.47
C PRO A 127 -5.37 -6.00 -29.17
N ASN A 128 -4.19 -6.10 -28.54
CA ASN A 128 -2.97 -6.53 -29.22
C ASN A 128 -2.54 -7.96 -28.89
N GLN A 129 -2.87 -8.48 -27.71
CA GLN A 129 -2.37 -9.77 -27.21
C GLN A 129 -3.46 -10.84 -27.04
N MET A 130 -4.73 -10.46 -26.95
CA MET A 130 -5.86 -11.39 -26.76
C MET A 130 -6.53 -11.78 -28.10
N PRO A 131 -7.29 -12.89 -28.16
CA PRO A 131 -8.05 -13.27 -29.36
C PRO A 131 -8.93 -12.12 -29.86
N SER A 132 -8.94 -11.90 -31.18
CA SER A 132 -9.55 -10.71 -31.79
C SER A 132 -11.05 -10.86 -32.09
N ASP A 133 -11.69 -11.97 -31.70
CA ASP A 133 -13.13 -12.12 -31.90
C ASP A 133 -13.92 -11.21 -30.94
N ASP A 134 -14.99 -10.61 -31.46
CA ASP A 134 -15.74 -9.56 -30.74
C ASP A 134 -16.26 -10.04 -29.38
N LYS A 135 -16.74 -11.29 -29.30
CA LYS A 135 -17.28 -11.84 -28.06
C LYS A 135 -16.22 -11.95 -26.96
N THR A 136 -15.04 -12.46 -27.30
CA THR A 136 -13.92 -12.55 -26.34
C THR A 136 -13.44 -11.16 -25.94
N GLN A 137 -13.28 -10.25 -26.90
CA GLN A 137 -12.89 -8.86 -26.65
C GLN A 137 -13.85 -8.15 -25.68
N ASP A 138 -15.17 -8.28 -25.89
CA ASP A 138 -16.18 -7.67 -25.04
C ASP A 138 -16.22 -8.29 -23.64
N SER A 139 -16.07 -9.61 -23.53
CA SER A 139 -15.98 -10.31 -22.24
C SER A 139 -14.77 -9.82 -21.44
N LEU A 140 -13.60 -9.74 -22.08
CA LEU A 140 -12.36 -9.29 -21.43
C LEU A 140 -12.42 -7.81 -21.03
N LYS A 141 -13.00 -6.94 -21.86
CA LYS A 141 -13.23 -5.53 -21.49
C LYS A 141 -14.17 -5.39 -20.30
N THR A 142 -15.20 -6.24 -20.24
CA THR A 142 -16.11 -6.31 -19.10
C THR A 142 -15.38 -6.75 -17.84
N ALA A 143 -14.56 -7.81 -17.93
CA ALA A 143 -13.72 -8.28 -16.84
C ALA A 143 -12.74 -7.22 -16.34
N ALA A 144 -12.06 -6.51 -17.26
CA ALA A 144 -11.15 -5.41 -16.95
C ALA A 144 -11.87 -4.23 -16.26
N LYS A 145 -13.06 -3.84 -16.72
CA LYS A 145 -13.86 -2.76 -16.10
C LYS A 145 -14.27 -3.12 -14.65
N ALA A 146 -14.51 -4.39 -14.39
CA ALA A 146 -14.83 -4.91 -13.05
C ALA A 146 -13.59 -5.18 -12.18
N TRP A 147 -12.38 -5.22 -12.75
CA TRP A 147 -11.16 -5.51 -12.00
C TRP A 147 -10.78 -4.34 -11.08
N ARG A 148 -10.33 -4.65 -9.87
CA ARG A 148 -9.69 -3.72 -8.96
C ARG A 148 -8.44 -4.36 -8.37
N LEU A 149 -7.48 -3.55 -7.94
CA LEU A 149 -6.23 -4.00 -7.36
C LEU A 149 -6.52 -4.83 -6.10
N PRO A 150 -6.09 -6.10 -6.03
CA PRO A 150 -6.34 -6.89 -4.83
C PRO A 150 -5.50 -6.38 -3.64
N TYR A 151 -5.97 -6.61 -2.42
CA TYR A 151 -5.26 -6.25 -1.19
C TYR A 151 -4.63 -7.47 -0.53
N TRP A 152 -3.44 -7.30 0.06
CA TRP A 152 -2.78 -8.35 0.83
C TRP A 152 -3.12 -8.21 2.31
N ASP A 153 -3.99 -9.09 2.81
CA ASP A 153 -4.35 -9.14 4.22
C ASP A 153 -3.32 -9.92 5.04
N TRP A 154 -2.15 -9.30 5.23
CA TRP A 154 -1.05 -9.85 6.03
C TRP A 154 -1.42 -10.11 7.49
N ALA A 155 -2.55 -9.59 7.99
CA ALA A 155 -2.99 -9.81 9.38
C ALA A 155 -3.82 -11.09 9.51
N ALA A 156 -4.68 -11.37 8.52
CA ALA A 156 -5.44 -12.62 8.44
C ALA A 156 -4.62 -13.77 7.85
N ASN A 157 -3.67 -13.46 6.95
CA ASN A 157 -2.81 -14.44 6.29
C ASN A 157 -1.36 -13.95 6.23
N ASN A 158 -0.52 -14.49 7.11
CA ASN A 158 0.87 -14.07 7.28
C ASN A 158 1.85 -14.63 6.23
N GLU A 159 1.34 -15.17 5.10
CA GLU A 159 2.15 -15.61 3.97
C GLU A 159 2.25 -14.52 2.90
N VAL A 160 3.31 -14.58 2.08
CA VAL A 160 3.38 -13.82 0.83
C VAL A 160 2.20 -14.23 -0.06
N PRO A 161 1.48 -13.30 -0.72
CA PRO A 161 0.34 -13.62 -1.58
C PRO A 161 0.70 -14.63 -2.67
N LEU A 162 -0.18 -15.60 -2.93
CA LEU A 162 0.04 -16.68 -3.90
C LEU A 162 0.46 -16.16 -5.29
N LEU A 163 -0.14 -15.05 -5.74
CA LEU A 163 0.18 -14.43 -7.03
C LEU A 163 1.60 -13.83 -7.11
N ALA A 164 2.32 -13.71 -6.00
CA ALA A 164 3.68 -13.19 -5.92
C ALA A 164 4.73 -14.28 -5.59
N GLN A 165 4.32 -15.54 -5.39
CA GLN A 165 5.22 -16.58 -4.91
C GLN A 165 6.12 -17.19 -6.00
N ASP A 166 5.59 -17.34 -7.21
CA ASP A 166 6.27 -18.03 -8.30
C ASP A 166 7.04 -17.07 -9.20
N GLN A 167 8.25 -17.47 -9.61
CA GLN A 167 9.11 -16.69 -10.50
C GLN A 167 8.53 -16.52 -11.92
N GLU A 168 7.76 -17.50 -12.38
CA GLU A 168 7.06 -17.49 -13.66
C GLU A 168 5.61 -17.88 -13.46
N ILE A 169 4.74 -17.30 -14.28
CA ILE A 169 3.31 -17.53 -14.24
C ILE A 169 2.79 -17.87 -15.63
N GLU A 170 1.74 -18.68 -15.68
CA GLU A 170 1.07 -19.05 -16.91
C GLU A 170 0.02 -17.99 -17.29
N VAL A 171 -0.01 -17.61 -18.57
CA VAL A 171 -0.94 -16.65 -19.16
C VAL A 171 -1.47 -17.15 -20.50
N PHE A 172 -2.65 -16.68 -20.88
CA PHE A 172 -3.33 -17.00 -22.13
C PHE A 172 -3.29 -15.79 -23.08
N THR A 173 -2.95 -16.04 -24.34
CA THR A 173 -2.86 -15.04 -25.41
C THR A 173 -3.57 -15.54 -26.67
N LYS A 174 -3.63 -14.71 -27.71
CA LYS A 174 -4.11 -15.11 -29.05
C LYS A 174 -3.28 -16.23 -29.71
N PHE A 175 -2.08 -16.51 -29.19
CA PHE A 175 -1.23 -17.61 -29.66
C PHE A 175 -1.34 -18.87 -28.78
N GLY A 176 -2.24 -18.86 -27.80
CA GLY A 176 -2.39 -19.91 -26.79
C GLY A 176 -1.69 -19.56 -25.49
N THR A 177 -1.41 -20.59 -24.70
CA THR A 177 -0.79 -20.49 -23.38
C THR A 177 0.71 -20.19 -23.48
N ALA A 178 1.20 -19.30 -22.62
CA ALA A 178 2.61 -18.95 -22.49
C ALA A 178 3.01 -18.83 -21.02
N LYS A 179 4.30 -18.97 -20.73
CA LYS A 179 4.89 -18.59 -19.43
C LYS A 179 5.58 -17.25 -19.55
N ILE A 180 5.35 -16.37 -18.58
CA ILE A 180 6.03 -15.08 -18.46
C ILE A 180 6.67 -14.96 -17.08
N LYS A 181 7.72 -14.13 -16.98
CA LYS A 181 8.28 -13.74 -15.68
C LYS A 181 7.24 -13.01 -14.87
N ASN A 182 7.01 -13.47 -13.64
CA ASN A 182 6.07 -12.84 -12.73
C ASN A 182 6.61 -11.49 -12.26
N ALA A 183 5.93 -10.42 -12.63
CA ALA A 183 6.32 -9.08 -12.24
C ALA A 183 6.13 -8.82 -10.74
N LEU A 184 5.23 -9.54 -10.05
CA LEU A 184 5.07 -9.45 -8.60
C LEU A 184 6.14 -10.19 -7.80
N TYR A 185 6.84 -11.14 -8.41
CA TYR A 185 7.89 -11.90 -7.73
C TYR A 185 9.14 -11.05 -7.51
N GLN A 186 9.54 -10.27 -8.53
CA GLN A 186 10.69 -9.38 -8.46
C GLN A 186 10.63 -8.34 -9.57
N TYR A 187 10.87 -7.08 -9.23
CA TYR A 187 11.15 -6.04 -10.21
C TYR A 187 12.66 -5.95 -10.51
N ASN A 188 12.98 -6.00 -11.79
CA ASN A 188 14.31 -5.71 -12.30
C ASN A 188 14.21 -4.55 -13.28
N LEU A 189 15.13 -3.60 -13.19
CA LEU A 189 15.22 -2.49 -14.12
C LEU A 189 15.34 -3.00 -15.57
N PRO A 190 14.51 -2.50 -16.51
CA PRO A 190 14.58 -2.90 -17.90
C PRO A 190 15.97 -2.66 -18.50
N GLN A 191 16.35 -3.52 -19.45
CA GLN A 191 17.53 -3.33 -20.31
C GLN A 191 18.89 -3.32 -19.56
N GLY A 192 18.96 -3.90 -18.35
CA GLY A 192 20.19 -3.94 -17.56
C GLY A 192 20.60 -2.59 -16.96
N LYS A 193 19.69 -1.62 -16.95
CA LYS A 193 19.89 -0.33 -16.28
C LYS A 193 20.06 -0.54 -14.77
N THR A 194 20.78 0.36 -14.11
CA THR A 194 20.91 0.38 -12.64
C THR A 194 20.44 1.71 -12.07
N PHE A 195 20.10 1.75 -10.79
CA PHE A 195 19.62 2.96 -10.11
C PHE A 195 20.58 4.16 -10.29
N GLY A 196 21.90 3.93 -10.19
CA GLY A 196 22.92 4.98 -10.35
C GLY A 196 23.01 5.56 -11.77
N THR A 197 22.55 4.83 -12.80
CA THR A 197 22.46 5.33 -14.18
C THR A 197 21.17 6.13 -14.45
N MET A 198 20.19 6.06 -13.54
CA MET A 198 18.84 6.62 -13.72
C MET A 198 18.45 7.66 -12.66
N GLY A 199 19.31 7.91 -11.65
CA GLY A 199 19.15 8.95 -10.62
C GLY A 199 20.16 10.11 -10.78
N PRO A 200 20.11 11.16 -9.94
CA PRO A 200 21.12 12.22 -9.96
C PRO A 200 22.50 11.58 -9.84
N ALA A 201 23.46 12.04 -10.65
CA ALA A 201 24.79 11.49 -10.90
C ALA A 201 25.72 11.43 -9.66
N SER A 202 25.24 10.83 -8.58
CA SER A 202 26.04 10.40 -7.46
C SER A 202 26.63 9.05 -7.83
N ASN A 203 27.94 8.89 -7.62
CA ASN A 203 28.67 7.63 -7.78
C ASN A 203 28.23 6.56 -6.75
N GLN A 204 26.99 6.59 -6.26
CA GLN A 204 26.40 5.57 -5.43
C GLN A 204 25.69 4.56 -6.34
N THR A 205 26.43 3.53 -6.74
CA THR A 205 25.82 2.25 -7.10
C THR A 205 25.10 1.72 -5.87
N TYR A 206 23.78 1.87 -5.81
CA TYR A 206 22.96 1.13 -4.85
C TYR A 206 22.94 -0.33 -5.29
N THR A 207 23.97 -1.07 -4.84
CA THR A 207 23.94 -2.53 -4.83
C THR A 207 23.19 -2.91 -3.57
N LEU A 208 21.94 -3.38 -3.70
CA LEU A 208 21.07 -3.78 -2.59
C LEU A 208 21.64 -5.04 -1.90
N VAL A 209 22.73 -4.94 -1.13
CA VAL A 209 23.30 -6.12 -0.46
C VAL A 209 22.58 -6.35 0.87
N SER A 210 21.90 -7.49 1.02
CA SER A 210 21.40 -7.95 2.33
C SER A 210 22.55 -8.11 3.32
N ALA A 211 22.33 -7.73 4.59
CA ALA A 211 23.28 -7.93 5.68
C ALA A 211 23.56 -9.42 5.96
N ASP A 212 22.77 -10.32 5.36
CA ASP A 212 22.81 -11.76 5.61
C ASP A 212 23.66 -12.52 4.57
N GLY A 213 24.42 -11.79 3.74
CA GLY A 213 25.25 -12.38 2.69
C GLY A 213 24.47 -12.96 1.52
N VAL A 214 23.15 -12.73 1.48
CA VAL A 214 22.29 -13.08 0.34
C VAL A 214 22.44 -11.98 -0.73
N PRO A 215 22.77 -12.33 -1.99
CA PRO A 215 22.87 -11.35 -3.06
C PRO A 215 21.58 -10.54 -3.26
N ALA A 216 21.73 -9.31 -3.73
CA ALA A 216 20.70 -8.30 -4.05
C ALA A 216 19.51 -8.72 -4.93
N SER A 217 19.48 -9.97 -5.36
CA SER A 217 18.57 -10.52 -6.36
C SER A 217 17.82 -11.76 -5.89
N THR A 218 17.92 -12.14 -4.62
CA THR A 218 17.26 -13.34 -4.09
C THR A 218 15.94 -12.98 -3.43
N VAL A 219 14.87 -13.67 -3.82
CA VAL A 219 13.55 -13.60 -3.19
C VAL A 219 13.43 -14.78 -2.22
N ASP A 220 13.08 -14.51 -0.97
CA ASP A 220 12.86 -15.53 0.06
C ASP A 220 11.50 -15.34 0.73
N ASN A 221 10.46 -15.90 0.11
CA ASN A 221 9.09 -15.82 0.61
C ASN A 221 8.93 -16.50 1.98
N GLY A 222 9.71 -17.57 2.24
CA GLY A 222 9.68 -18.28 3.52
C GLY A 222 10.22 -17.43 4.66
N GLN A 223 11.31 -16.69 4.41
CA GLN A 223 11.85 -15.75 5.39
C GLN A 223 10.92 -14.56 5.62
N VAL A 224 10.24 -14.04 4.59
CA VAL A 224 9.20 -13.00 4.76
C VAL A 224 8.07 -13.50 5.65
N ALA A 225 7.51 -14.67 5.37
CA ALA A 225 6.46 -15.27 6.19
C ALA A 225 6.92 -15.49 7.63
N LYS A 226 8.15 -15.97 7.82
CA LYS A 226 8.79 -16.12 9.14
C LYS A 226 8.91 -14.78 9.87
N ASN A 227 9.32 -13.70 9.21
CA ASN A 227 9.44 -12.37 9.83
C ASN A 227 8.07 -11.81 10.26
N ILE A 228 7.02 -12.07 9.48
CA ILE A 228 5.65 -11.63 9.80
C ILE A 228 5.07 -12.43 10.98
N ARG A 229 5.35 -13.73 11.07
CA ARG A 229 4.87 -14.62 12.14
C ARG A 229 5.65 -14.53 13.43
N ASN A 230 6.98 -14.50 13.30
CA ASN A 230 7.90 -14.62 14.41
C ASN A 230 8.60 -13.29 14.64
N HIS A 231 8.38 -12.73 15.81
CA HIS A 231 9.09 -11.57 16.27
C HIS A 231 9.96 -12.02 17.44
N GLU A 232 11.26 -12.18 17.19
CA GLU A 232 12.24 -12.79 18.12
C GLU A 232 12.30 -12.15 19.52
N TRP A 233 11.67 -10.98 19.72
CA TRP A 233 11.71 -10.23 20.97
C TRP A 233 10.73 -10.70 22.06
N TYR A 234 9.74 -11.57 21.78
CA TYR A 234 8.78 -12.00 22.82
C TYR A 234 8.21 -13.42 22.74
N SER A 235 8.31 -14.15 21.62
CA SER A 235 7.68 -15.47 21.48
C SER A 235 8.53 -16.46 20.68
N THR A 236 8.58 -17.71 21.14
CA THR A 236 9.25 -18.82 20.45
C THR A 236 8.28 -19.77 19.76
N THR A 237 6.98 -19.45 19.74
CA THR A 237 5.94 -20.26 19.07
C THR A 237 5.53 -19.61 17.76
N GLU A 238 5.41 -20.42 16.70
CA GLU A 238 5.22 -19.96 15.31
C GLU A 238 3.84 -19.33 15.01
N ASP A 239 2.90 -19.36 15.97
CA ASP A 239 1.50 -18.92 15.82
C ASP A 239 1.17 -17.64 16.61
N ASP A 240 2.08 -16.65 16.62
CA ASP A 240 1.85 -15.44 17.41
C ASP A 240 0.82 -14.49 16.78
N PRO A 241 -0.29 -14.16 17.47
CA PRO A 241 -1.31 -13.30 16.92
C PRO A 241 -0.98 -11.80 16.97
N THR A 242 0.20 -11.36 17.38
CA THR A 242 0.48 -9.94 17.66
C THR A 242 0.09 -8.99 16.53
N LEU A 243 0.35 -9.35 15.27
CA LEU A 243 -0.04 -8.54 14.13
C LEU A 243 -1.56 -8.49 13.92
N ARG A 244 -2.21 -9.64 14.07
CA ARG A 244 -3.66 -9.80 13.98
C ARG A 244 -4.38 -9.01 15.08
N GLU A 245 -3.92 -9.15 16.31
CA GLU A 245 -4.40 -8.40 17.48
C GLU A 245 -4.14 -6.89 17.33
N SER A 246 -3.00 -6.48 16.77
CA SER A 246 -2.71 -5.07 16.48
C SER A 246 -3.73 -4.47 15.50
N VAL A 247 -4.12 -5.20 14.46
CA VAL A 247 -5.17 -4.73 13.53
C VAL A 247 -6.54 -4.67 14.21
N TYR A 248 -6.88 -5.66 15.04
CA TYR A 248 -8.12 -5.63 15.81
C TYR A 248 -8.20 -4.38 16.69
N ARG A 249 -7.13 -4.08 17.44
CA ARG A 249 -7.03 -2.89 18.30
C ARG A 249 -7.06 -1.59 17.50
N LEU A 250 -6.33 -1.51 16.38
CA LEU A 250 -6.34 -0.36 15.48
C LEU A 250 -7.77 0.02 15.05
N LEU A 251 -8.60 -0.97 14.72
CA LEU A 251 -9.94 -0.76 14.18
C LEU A 251 -11.03 -0.60 15.25
N THR A 252 -10.75 -1.00 16.50
CA THR A 252 -11.75 -0.96 17.60
C THR A 252 -11.47 0.13 18.62
N TYR A 253 -10.25 0.68 18.66
CA TYR A 253 -9.92 1.77 19.57
C TYR A 253 -10.48 3.10 19.09
N ASP A 254 -11.26 3.72 19.97
CA ASP A 254 -11.89 5.00 19.72
C ASP A 254 -10.90 6.17 19.90
N VAL A 255 -9.89 6.26 19.03
CA VAL A 255 -8.84 7.32 19.07
C VAL A 255 -9.09 8.46 18.07
N PRO A 256 -8.57 9.69 18.28
CA PRO A 256 -8.61 10.77 17.29
C PRO A 256 -7.92 10.41 15.96
N TYR A 257 -8.24 11.15 14.88
CA TYR A 257 -7.69 10.88 13.55
C TYR A 257 -6.16 10.88 13.51
N GLU A 258 -5.49 11.88 14.10
CA GLU A 258 -4.03 11.98 14.06
C GLU A 258 -3.37 10.83 14.81
N VAL A 259 -4.01 10.35 15.88
CA VAL A 259 -3.57 9.21 16.67
C VAL A 259 -3.75 7.90 15.89
N PHE A 260 -4.81 7.76 15.10
CA PHE A 260 -4.97 6.62 14.19
C PHE A 260 -3.98 6.68 13.02
N ALA A 261 -3.78 7.86 12.43
CA ALA A 261 -3.18 8.00 11.11
C ALA A 261 -1.67 7.80 11.09
N THR A 262 -0.94 8.27 12.10
CA THR A 262 0.51 8.47 11.99
C THR A 262 1.29 8.15 13.26
N THR A 263 2.57 7.84 13.07
CA THR A 263 3.59 7.76 14.12
C THR A 263 4.01 9.13 14.67
N ASN A 264 3.67 10.23 13.98
CA ASN A 264 3.89 11.57 14.51
C ASN A 264 2.92 11.84 15.66
N MET A 265 3.46 12.02 16.86
CA MET A 265 2.66 12.17 18.06
C MET A 265 2.77 13.56 18.66
N ASP A 266 1.63 14.16 19.01
CA ASP A 266 1.61 15.26 19.97
C ASP A 266 2.04 14.70 21.34
N PRO A 267 3.10 15.21 21.97
CA PRO A 267 3.56 14.75 23.28
C PRO A 267 2.52 14.80 24.40
N SER A 268 1.42 15.54 24.22
CA SER A 268 0.30 15.63 25.15
C SER A 268 -0.78 14.55 24.96
N ASP A 269 -0.80 13.86 23.81
CA ASP A 269 -1.71 12.75 23.54
C ASP A 269 -1.13 11.44 24.12
N VAL A 270 -1.09 11.33 25.45
CA VAL A 270 -0.42 10.23 26.18
C VAL A 270 -1.36 9.12 26.68
N GLU A 271 -2.53 8.96 26.07
CA GLU A 271 -3.45 7.88 26.43
C GLU A 271 -2.82 6.51 26.15
N PRO A 272 -2.93 5.52 27.05
CA PRO A 272 -2.29 4.22 26.85
C PRO A 272 -2.63 3.54 25.53
N LEU A 273 -3.86 3.72 25.05
CA LEU A 273 -4.36 3.15 23.80
C LEU A 273 -3.95 3.97 22.54
N GLY A 274 -3.35 5.14 22.71
CA GLY A 274 -3.04 6.09 21.64
C GLY A 274 -1.67 5.90 20.98
N TYR A 275 -0.95 4.81 21.25
CA TYR A 275 0.38 4.57 20.67
C TYR A 275 0.33 3.63 19.45
N LEU A 276 -0.74 2.85 19.31
CA LEU A 276 -0.97 1.97 18.17
C LEU A 276 -1.68 2.74 17.05
N ASN A 277 -1.02 2.85 15.91
CA ASN A 277 -1.51 3.62 14.77
C ASN A 277 -1.27 2.87 13.45
N CYS A 278 -1.96 3.31 12.40
CA CYS A 278 -1.95 2.70 11.08
C CYS A 278 -0.53 2.68 10.48
N GLU A 279 0.18 3.83 10.56
CA GLU A 279 1.54 3.95 10.05
C GLU A 279 2.54 3.06 10.81
N TYR A 280 2.38 2.88 12.12
CA TYR A 280 3.22 1.99 12.93
C TYR A 280 3.12 0.54 12.45
N ILE A 281 1.90 0.04 12.24
CA ILE A 281 1.70 -1.33 11.76
C ILE A 281 2.23 -1.47 10.32
N HIS A 282 1.96 -0.49 9.46
CA HIS A 282 2.56 -0.38 8.12
C HIS A 282 4.09 -0.49 8.14
N ASN A 283 4.76 0.29 9.00
CA ASN A 283 6.23 0.31 9.09
C ASN A 283 6.80 -1.06 9.46
N ASN A 284 6.13 -1.79 10.36
CA ASN A 284 6.55 -3.12 10.74
C ASN A 284 6.44 -4.11 9.57
N VAL A 285 5.35 -4.07 8.81
CA VAL A 285 5.20 -4.92 7.62
C VAL A 285 6.25 -4.62 6.55
N HIS A 286 6.54 -3.33 6.31
CA HIS A 286 7.66 -2.92 5.46
C HIS A 286 8.99 -3.55 5.89
N ASN A 287 9.30 -3.48 7.19
CA ASN A 287 10.51 -4.07 7.76
C ASN A 287 10.53 -5.61 7.67
N TRP A 288 9.41 -6.29 7.91
CA TRP A 288 9.35 -7.74 7.84
C TRP A 288 9.48 -8.28 6.42
N VAL A 289 8.95 -7.55 5.43
CA VAL A 289 9.08 -7.91 4.00
C VAL A 289 10.47 -7.58 3.49
N GLY A 290 11.00 -6.40 3.82
CA GLY A 290 12.33 -5.99 3.37
C GLY A 290 13.47 -6.71 4.08
N GLY A 291 13.27 -7.13 5.33
CA GLY A 291 14.36 -7.61 6.17
C GLY A 291 15.48 -6.56 6.30
N ALA A 292 16.72 -7.02 6.46
CA ALA A 292 17.85 -6.14 6.73
C ALA A 292 18.28 -5.24 5.56
N ALA A 293 17.98 -5.59 4.30
CA ALA A 293 18.35 -4.74 3.14
C ALA A 293 17.51 -4.92 1.86
N GLY A 294 16.35 -5.55 1.93
CA GLY A 294 15.40 -5.61 0.81
C GLY A 294 14.70 -4.27 0.59
N GLN A 295 14.22 -4.03 -0.63
CA GLN A 295 13.65 -2.72 -1.02
C GLN A 295 12.50 -2.30 -0.10
N MET A 296 11.60 -3.22 0.25
CA MET A 296 10.44 -2.94 1.09
C MET A 296 10.81 -2.35 2.47
N GLY A 297 12.03 -2.57 2.99
CA GLY A 297 12.49 -2.00 4.25
C GLY A 297 13.09 -0.60 4.13
N ASP A 298 13.26 -0.08 2.91
CA ASP A 298 13.95 1.19 2.65
C ASP A 298 13.03 2.17 1.91
N VAL A 299 12.54 3.19 2.64
CA VAL A 299 11.56 4.18 2.15
C VAL A 299 11.86 4.76 0.76
N PRO A 300 13.10 5.17 0.43
CA PRO A 300 13.43 5.72 -0.89
C PRO A 300 13.19 4.76 -2.06
N VAL A 301 13.19 3.45 -1.83
CA VAL A 301 13.13 2.43 -2.88
C VAL A 301 12.03 1.36 -2.69
N ALA A 302 11.26 1.41 -1.59
CA ALA A 302 10.24 0.40 -1.28
C ALA A 302 9.20 0.22 -2.38
N ALA A 303 8.73 1.31 -3.00
CA ALA A 303 7.71 1.26 -4.05
C ALA A 303 8.14 0.58 -5.36
N TYR A 304 9.44 0.27 -5.51
CA TYR A 304 9.92 -0.49 -6.67
C TYR A 304 9.67 -1.99 -6.54
N ASP A 305 9.44 -2.51 -5.34
CA ASP A 305 8.90 -3.86 -5.16
C ASP A 305 7.39 -3.83 -5.43
N PRO A 306 6.87 -4.53 -6.45
CA PRO A 306 5.44 -4.46 -6.78
C PRO A 306 4.51 -4.95 -5.68
N ILE A 307 5.00 -5.74 -4.69
CA ILE A 307 4.20 -6.11 -3.51
C ILE A 307 3.82 -4.89 -2.66
N PHE A 308 4.56 -3.78 -2.76
CA PHE A 308 4.26 -2.49 -2.15
C PHE A 308 2.81 -2.08 -2.36
N PHE A 309 2.33 -2.20 -3.61
CA PHE A 309 0.98 -1.75 -3.96
C PHE A 309 -0.10 -2.67 -3.38
N LEU A 310 0.18 -3.96 -3.20
CA LEU A 310 -0.74 -4.89 -2.51
C LEU A 310 -0.80 -4.62 -1.00
N HIS A 311 0.34 -4.29 -0.40
CA HIS A 311 0.45 -3.87 0.99
C HIS A 311 -0.32 -2.56 1.24
N HIS A 312 -0.05 -1.53 0.44
CA HIS A 312 -0.72 -0.22 0.55
C HIS A 312 -2.21 -0.27 0.19
N CYS A 313 -2.62 -1.22 -0.66
CA CYS A 313 -4.03 -1.51 -0.89
C CYS A 313 -4.74 -2.00 0.38
N ASN A 314 -4.07 -2.82 1.22
CA ASN A 314 -4.62 -3.22 2.52
C ASN A 314 -4.57 -2.07 3.54
N ILE A 315 -3.54 -1.21 3.52
CA ILE A 315 -3.52 0.00 4.36
C ILE A 315 -4.69 0.92 4.02
N ASP A 316 -4.99 1.12 2.74
CA ASP A 316 -6.16 1.87 2.30
C ASP A 316 -7.49 1.22 2.72
N ARG A 317 -7.57 -0.12 2.69
CA ARG A 317 -8.71 -0.88 3.24
C ARG A 317 -8.90 -0.62 4.73
N LEU A 318 -7.86 -0.76 5.54
CA LEU A 318 -7.91 -0.50 6.99
C LEU A 318 -8.32 0.94 7.27
N TYR A 319 -7.82 1.89 6.47
CA TYR A 319 -8.21 3.29 6.57
C TYR A 319 -9.69 3.51 6.25
N ALA A 320 -10.21 2.93 5.16
CA ALA A 320 -11.63 3.03 4.79
C ALA A 320 -12.55 2.38 5.84
N ILE A 321 -12.15 1.25 6.42
CA ILE A 321 -12.86 0.62 7.54
C ILE A 321 -12.92 1.58 8.74
N TRP A 322 -11.78 2.14 9.15
CA TRP A 322 -11.73 3.09 10.26
C TRP A 322 -12.58 4.34 9.99
N GLN A 323 -12.53 4.91 8.78
CA GLN A 323 -13.37 6.06 8.39
C GLN A 323 -14.87 5.75 8.51
N THR A 324 -15.26 4.51 8.18
CA THR A 324 -16.66 4.05 8.26
C THR A 324 -17.13 3.91 9.71
N LEU A 325 -16.28 3.38 10.59
CA LEU A 325 -16.58 3.20 12.01
C LEU A 325 -16.57 4.52 12.78
N TYR A 326 -15.71 5.47 12.39
CA TYR A 326 -15.50 6.75 13.09
C TYR A 326 -15.72 7.97 12.18
N PRO A 327 -16.89 8.14 11.55
CA PRO A 327 -17.11 9.14 10.49
C PRO A 327 -17.03 10.60 10.98
N GLN A 328 -17.09 10.85 12.29
CA GLN A 328 -16.98 12.21 12.85
C GLN A 328 -15.53 12.58 13.19
N LYS A 329 -14.59 11.63 13.12
CA LYS A 329 -13.19 11.86 13.50
C LYS A 329 -12.38 12.24 12.28
N TRP A 330 -12.17 13.55 12.13
CA TRP A 330 -11.48 14.11 10.99
C TRP A 330 -10.74 15.39 11.41
N PHE A 331 -9.42 15.43 11.22
CA PHE A 331 -8.51 16.55 11.48
C PHE A 331 -8.95 17.51 12.61
N ARG A 332 -8.33 17.40 13.79
CA ARG A 332 -8.61 18.27 14.93
C ARG A 332 -8.14 19.70 14.66
N ALA A 333 -9.06 20.65 14.70
CA ALA A 333 -8.73 22.08 14.58
C ALA A 333 -7.79 22.60 15.68
N THR A 334 -7.76 21.95 16.84
CA THR A 334 -7.00 22.38 18.02
C THR A 334 -5.60 21.77 18.13
N LYS A 335 -5.31 20.71 17.37
CA LYS A 335 -4.08 19.93 17.45
C LYS A 335 -3.62 19.54 16.05
N VAL A 336 -2.94 20.48 15.40
CA VAL A 336 -2.42 20.33 14.04
C VAL A 336 -0.96 19.91 14.13
N LEU A 337 -0.66 18.70 13.65
CA LEU A 337 0.69 18.19 13.57
C LEU A 337 1.44 18.85 12.41
N LYS A 338 2.77 18.89 12.55
CA LYS A 338 3.66 19.40 11.52
C LYS A 338 4.48 18.26 10.94
N ASP A 339 4.65 18.29 9.62
CA ASP A 339 5.48 17.33 8.90
C ASP A 339 6.95 17.79 8.82
N ASN A 340 7.86 16.84 8.69
CA ASN A 340 9.28 17.08 8.40
C ASN A 340 9.52 17.57 6.96
N GLY A 341 8.47 17.58 6.13
CA GLY A 341 8.46 18.02 4.76
C GLY A 341 8.64 16.87 3.78
N THR A 342 8.26 17.13 2.52
CA THR A 342 8.39 16.21 1.38
C THR A 342 8.90 16.99 0.17
N TRP A 343 9.00 16.35 -1.00
CA TRP A 343 9.26 17.06 -2.25
C TRP A 343 8.34 18.28 -2.45
N SER A 344 7.06 18.14 -2.12
CA SER A 344 6.03 19.15 -2.40
C SER A 344 5.57 19.93 -1.18
N ILE A 345 5.92 19.50 0.03
CA ILE A 345 5.48 20.10 1.29
C ILE A 345 6.71 20.64 2.04
N PRO A 346 6.73 21.93 2.42
CA PRO A 346 7.80 22.49 3.24
C PRO A 346 7.90 21.84 4.62
N THR A 347 9.10 21.80 5.19
CA THR A 347 9.28 21.41 6.60
C THR A 347 8.48 22.32 7.53
N ASP A 348 7.97 21.76 8.63
CA ASP A 348 7.12 22.41 9.62
C ASP A 348 5.76 22.88 9.09
N ASN A 349 5.37 22.47 7.88
CA ASN A 349 4.05 22.76 7.34
C ASN A 349 2.97 22.03 8.16
N PRO A 350 1.88 22.72 8.55
CA PRO A 350 0.77 22.10 9.24
C PRO A 350 0.01 21.11 8.33
N ASP A 351 -0.17 19.90 8.85
CA ASP A 351 -1.00 18.88 8.21
C ASP A 351 -2.48 19.17 8.48
N THR A 352 -3.20 19.55 7.42
CA THR A 352 -4.62 19.88 7.50
C THR A 352 -5.40 19.08 6.47
N GLN A 353 -6.72 19.06 6.63
CA GLN A 353 -7.64 18.43 5.68
C GLN A 353 -7.62 19.07 4.27
N CYS A 354 -7.03 20.27 4.16
CA CYS A 354 -6.87 21.03 2.91
C CYS A 354 -5.44 20.95 2.35
N THR A 355 -4.51 20.27 3.02
CA THR A 355 -3.13 20.19 2.54
C THR A 355 -3.07 19.45 1.20
N GLN A 356 -2.30 19.98 0.26
CA GLN A 356 -2.22 19.46 -1.10
C GLN A 356 -1.41 18.16 -1.15
N LEU A 357 -2.03 17.10 -1.66
CA LEU A 357 -1.48 15.77 -1.86
C LEU A 357 -0.84 15.66 -3.24
N ALA A 358 0.14 16.51 -3.51
CA ALA A 358 0.91 16.43 -4.74
C ALA A 358 1.65 15.08 -4.83
N PRO A 359 1.86 14.53 -6.04
CA PRO A 359 1.56 15.14 -7.35
C PRO A 359 0.17 14.79 -7.91
N PHE A 360 -0.76 14.32 -7.07
CA PHE A 360 -2.00 13.71 -7.55
C PHE A 360 -3.07 14.74 -7.89
N ARG A 361 -3.60 14.71 -9.11
CA ARG A 361 -4.60 15.65 -9.61
C ARG A 361 -5.86 14.93 -10.12
N PRO A 362 -7.07 15.45 -9.84
CA PRO A 362 -8.32 14.86 -10.32
C PRO A 362 -8.59 15.10 -11.81
N ASN A 363 -7.93 16.09 -12.41
CA ASN A 363 -8.13 16.48 -13.80
C ASN A 363 -6.89 17.19 -14.37
N ASN A 364 -6.92 17.45 -15.68
CA ASN A 364 -5.81 18.03 -16.43
C ASN A 364 -5.67 19.56 -16.24
N SER A 365 -6.51 20.19 -15.42
CA SER A 365 -6.70 21.64 -15.35
C SER A 365 -6.54 22.21 -13.94
N GLY A 366 -6.27 21.39 -12.92
CA GLY A 366 -6.63 21.70 -11.54
C GLY A 366 -5.55 21.56 -10.46
N THR A 367 -5.97 21.93 -9.25
CA THR A 367 -5.33 21.74 -7.93
C THR A 367 -5.13 20.26 -7.61
N TYR A 368 -4.15 19.96 -6.75
CA TYR A 368 -3.97 18.60 -6.25
C TYR A 368 -5.15 18.15 -5.39
N TYR A 369 -5.30 16.85 -5.26
CA TYR A 369 -6.12 16.26 -4.21
C TYR A 369 -5.70 16.81 -2.83
N THR A 370 -6.63 16.81 -1.90
CA THR A 370 -6.46 17.07 -0.46
C THR A 370 -7.08 15.93 0.34
N PRO A 371 -6.77 15.76 1.64
CA PRO A 371 -7.43 14.76 2.47
C PRO A 371 -8.96 14.82 2.37
N ASP A 372 -9.58 16.00 2.39
CA ASP A 372 -11.03 16.16 2.22
C ASP A 372 -11.53 15.57 0.90
N THR A 373 -10.84 15.88 -0.20
CA THR A 373 -11.27 15.45 -1.54
C THR A 373 -11.01 13.97 -1.81
N VAL A 374 -10.18 13.27 -1.03
CA VAL A 374 -9.94 11.81 -1.16
C VAL A 374 -10.59 11.02 -0.04
N ARG A 375 -11.32 11.70 0.85
CA ARG A 375 -11.94 11.10 2.02
C ARG A 375 -12.92 9.99 1.63
N GLU A 376 -13.73 10.24 0.60
CA GLU A 376 -14.63 9.25 0.03
C GLU A 376 -13.93 8.40 -1.02
N TRP A 377 -13.62 7.15 -0.70
CA TRP A 377 -12.89 6.27 -1.60
C TRP A 377 -13.76 5.76 -2.76
N MET A 378 -15.07 5.59 -2.54
CA MET A 378 -16.00 5.08 -3.56
C MET A 378 -16.08 5.97 -4.81
N GLN A 379 -15.71 7.25 -4.72
CA GLN A 379 -15.64 8.15 -5.87
C GLN A 379 -14.62 7.69 -6.94
N PHE A 380 -13.61 6.93 -6.53
CA PHE A 380 -12.61 6.33 -7.43
C PHE A 380 -13.10 5.02 -8.05
N GLY A 381 -14.36 4.66 -7.81
CA GLY A 381 -15.01 3.50 -8.40
C GLY A 381 -14.64 2.18 -7.76
N TYR A 382 -14.20 2.13 -6.51
CA TYR A 382 -13.92 0.88 -5.79
C TYR A 382 -14.52 0.85 -4.37
N SER A 383 -14.71 -0.34 -3.84
CA SER A 383 -14.90 -0.57 -2.40
C SER A 383 -14.23 -1.87 -1.95
N TYR A 384 -14.50 -2.31 -0.73
CA TYR A 384 -13.95 -3.54 -0.12
C TYR A 384 -15.07 -4.51 0.28
N PRO A 385 -14.78 -5.83 0.44
CA PRO A 385 -15.78 -6.81 0.84
C PRO A 385 -16.57 -6.43 2.11
N GLU A 386 -15.92 -5.80 3.08
CA GLU A 386 -16.52 -5.35 4.34
C GLU A 386 -17.33 -4.05 4.15
N LEU A 387 -17.05 -3.27 3.10
CA LEU A 387 -17.56 -1.91 2.90
C LEU A 387 -18.59 -1.83 1.78
N GLN A 388 -19.70 -2.57 1.94
CA GLN A 388 -20.78 -2.66 0.95
C GLN A 388 -22.09 -2.11 1.53
N PRO A 389 -22.22 -0.78 1.74
CA PRO A 389 -23.40 -0.20 2.38
C PRO A 389 -24.71 -0.55 1.67
N TRP A 390 -24.67 -0.75 0.35
CA TRP A 390 -25.81 -1.17 -0.48
C TRP A 390 -26.39 -2.54 -0.15
N LYS A 391 -25.70 -3.39 0.63
CA LYS A 391 -26.24 -4.68 1.11
C LYS A 391 -27.15 -4.54 2.33
N TYR A 392 -27.20 -3.36 2.96
CA TYR A 392 -27.86 -3.15 4.24
C TYR A 392 -28.99 -2.13 4.14
N LYS A 393 -30.06 -2.36 4.90
CA LYS A 393 -31.21 -1.43 4.95
C LYS A 393 -30.95 -0.24 5.87
N THR A 394 -30.13 -0.42 6.90
CA THR A 394 -29.83 0.58 7.92
C THR A 394 -28.33 0.71 8.12
N THR A 395 -27.90 1.89 8.55
CA THR A 395 -26.49 2.13 8.94
C THR A 395 -26.09 1.26 10.14
N GLU A 396 -27.01 0.97 11.06
CA GLU A 396 -26.75 0.13 12.23
C GLU A 396 -26.41 -1.31 11.82
N ASP A 397 -27.21 -1.92 10.92
CA ASP A 397 -26.93 -3.26 10.38
C ASP A 397 -25.59 -3.30 9.64
N TYR A 398 -25.28 -2.24 8.90
CA TYR A 398 -24.01 -2.11 8.18
C TYR A 398 -22.82 -2.05 9.14
N LEU A 399 -22.86 -1.16 10.14
CA LEU A 399 -21.78 -1.06 11.13
C LEU A 399 -21.65 -2.33 11.97
N LEU A 400 -22.75 -3.00 12.30
CA LEU A 400 -22.72 -4.31 12.98
C LEU A 400 -22.02 -5.37 12.13
N SER A 401 -22.28 -5.39 10.82
CA SER A 401 -21.61 -6.33 9.92
C SER A 401 -20.10 -6.11 9.84
N ILE A 402 -19.64 -4.85 9.78
CA ILE A 402 -18.21 -4.51 9.78
C ILE A 402 -17.56 -4.98 11.08
N ASN A 403 -18.17 -4.70 12.24
CA ASN A 403 -17.64 -5.15 13.52
C ASN A 403 -17.60 -6.69 13.62
N THR A 404 -18.58 -7.37 13.02
CA THR A 404 -18.62 -8.83 12.96
C THR A 404 -17.47 -9.39 12.11
N ASP A 405 -17.21 -8.79 10.94
CA ASP A 405 -16.13 -9.19 10.06
C ASP A 405 -14.75 -8.92 10.69
N ILE A 406 -14.56 -7.76 11.33
CA ILE A 406 -13.34 -7.43 12.09
C ILE A 406 -13.10 -8.45 13.20
N ALA A 407 -14.14 -8.78 13.98
CA ALA A 407 -14.02 -9.75 15.06
C ALA A 407 -13.65 -11.12 14.51
N LYS A 408 -14.30 -11.56 13.43
CA LYS A 408 -14.01 -12.85 12.79
C LYS A 408 -12.59 -12.95 12.22
N LEU A 409 -12.08 -11.88 11.63
CA LEU A 409 -10.76 -11.87 11.00
C LEU A 409 -9.62 -11.69 12.01
N TYR A 410 -9.82 -10.84 13.02
CA TYR A 410 -8.69 -10.28 13.77
C TYR A 410 -8.75 -10.47 15.29
N ARG A 411 -9.87 -10.92 15.87
CA ARG A 411 -10.02 -11.02 17.34
C ARG A 411 -9.27 -12.21 17.91
N ALA A 412 -7.95 -12.10 18.00
CA ALA A 412 -7.09 -13.21 18.37
C ALA A 412 -7.12 -13.55 19.87
N THR A 413 -7.09 -12.54 20.74
CA THR A 413 -6.93 -12.73 22.19
C THR A 413 -8.18 -13.27 22.88
N ALA A 414 -9.38 -12.96 22.39
CA ALA A 414 -10.63 -13.44 23.00
C ALA A 414 -10.90 -14.93 22.72
N ASP A 415 -10.49 -15.43 21.56
CA ASP A 415 -10.64 -16.85 21.19
C ASP A 415 -9.79 -17.76 22.10
N HIS A 416 -8.61 -17.29 22.53
CA HIS A 416 -7.78 -18.01 23.52
C HIS A 416 -8.34 -17.94 24.95
N ILE A 417 -9.08 -16.88 25.30
CA ILE A 417 -9.69 -16.75 26.63
C ILE A 417 -10.91 -17.67 26.76
N SER A 418 -11.72 -17.84 25.71
CA SER A 418 -12.90 -18.72 25.75
C SER A 418 -12.58 -20.20 25.88
N ASP A 419 -11.45 -20.66 25.34
CA ASP A 419 -11.05 -22.08 25.38
C ASP A 419 -10.48 -22.52 26.74
N SER A 420 -10.14 -21.56 27.61
CA SER A 420 -9.41 -21.83 28.87
C SER A 420 -10.28 -21.98 30.11
N TYR A 421 -11.62 -21.82 30.02
CA TYR A 421 -12.49 -21.87 31.19
C TYR A 421 -13.82 -22.60 30.94
N GLU A 422 -14.05 -23.67 31.71
CA GLU A 422 -15.40 -24.19 31.95
C GLU A 422 -16.24 -23.08 32.58
N ILE A 423 -17.36 -22.74 31.94
CA ILE A 423 -18.32 -21.73 32.40
C ILE A 423 -18.99 -22.23 33.68
N GLY A 424 -18.36 -21.94 34.82
CA GLY A 424 -18.97 -21.96 36.14
C GLY A 424 -19.67 -20.62 36.39
N THR A 425 -20.97 -20.68 36.67
CA THR A 425 -21.86 -19.54 36.93
C THR A 425 -21.34 -18.57 38.00
N ASP A 426 -21.54 -17.27 37.76
CA ASP A 426 -21.47 -16.13 38.70
C ASP A 426 -20.11 -15.71 39.27
N LYS A 427 -19.24 -15.07 38.45
CA LYS A 427 -18.37 -13.95 38.89
C LYS A 427 -18.07 -12.99 37.73
N ASP A 428 -18.14 -11.68 37.99
CA ASP A 428 -17.56 -10.65 37.12
C ASP A 428 -16.05 -10.90 37.00
N ILE A 429 -15.62 -11.48 35.88
CA ILE A 429 -14.20 -11.70 35.62
C ILE A 429 -13.61 -10.38 35.13
N VAL A 430 -12.75 -9.78 35.94
CA VAL A 430 -11.96 -8.60 35.55
C VAL A 430 -10.73 -9.08 34.79
N HIS A 431 -10.64 -8.73 33.51
CA HIS A 431 -9.43 -8.92 32.71
C HIS A 431 -8.61 -7.63 32.66
N TYR A 432 -7.31 -7.73 32.93
CA TYR A 432 -6.38 -6.61 32.79
C TYR A 432 -5.75 -6.64 31.40
N ASP A 433 -6.05 -5.62 30.59
CA ASP A 433 -5.40 -5.41 29.30
C ASP A 433 -4.05 -4.71 29.50
N HIS A 434 -2.97 -5.30 28.98
CA HIS A 434 -1.61 -4.81 29.13
C HIS A 434 -1.05 -4.42 27.76
N VAL A 435 -0.51 -3.20 27.66
CA VAL A 435 0.09 -2.68 26.42
C VAL A 435 1.50 -2.14 26.69
N ILE A 436 2.40 -2.28 25.72
CA ILE A 436 3.74 -1.69 25.76
C ILE A 436 3.76 -0.47 24.84
N ASN A 437 3.90 0.71 25.43
CA ASN A 437 3.96 1.97 24.69
C ASN A 437 5.41 2.36 24.42
N ILE A 438 5.74 2.55 23.14
CA ILE A 438 7.09 2.86 22.68
C ILE A 438 7.09 4.26 22.07
N ARG A 439 8.04 5.09 22.51
CA ARG A 439 8.29 6.43 21.95
C ARG A 439 9.76 6.58 21.60
N TYR A 440 10.04 7.10 20.41
CA TYR A 440 11.41 7.32 19.93
C TYR A 440 11.48 8.61 19.09
N GLY A 441 12.68 9.17 18.96
CA GLY A 441 12.93 10.29 18.05
C GLY A 441 13.41 9.78 16.70
N LYS A 442 12.70 10.13 15.62
CA LYS A 442 13.16 9.85 14.25
C LYS A 442 14.24 10.85 13.87
N ALA A 443 15.51 10.48 14.03
CA ALA A 443 16.61 11.27 13.47
C ALA A 443 16.74 10.96 11.98
N LEU A 444 16.79 11.99 11.12
CA LEU A 444 17.28 11.85 9.76
C LEU A 444 18.77 11.44 9.85
N TYR A 445 19.05 10.15 9.87
CA TYR A 445 20.41 9.64 9.69
C TYR A 445 20.80 9.88 8.23
N ILE A 446 21.24 11.10 7.93
CA ILE A 446 22.00 11.37 6.72
C ILE A 446 23.28 10.55 6.91
N ARG A 447 23.44 9.42 6.20
CA ARG A 447 24.69 8.69 6.13
C ARG A 447 25.73 9.56 5.41
N SER A 448 26.25 10.58 6.08
CA SER A 448 27.56 11.12 5.74
C SER A 448 28.57 10.07 6.18
N ARG A 449 29.04 9.24 5.23
CA ARG A 449 30.34 8.57 5.44
C ARG A 449 31.34 9.67 5.81
N PRO A 450 32.11 9.55 6.91
CA PRO A 450 33.18 10.49 7.16
C PRO A 450 34.12 10.49 5.93
N PRO A 451 34.66 11.63 5.51
CA PRO A 451 35.68 11.64 4.47
C PRO A 451 36.81 10.72 4.92
N HIS A 452 37.21 9.81 4.04
CA HIS A 452 38.34 8.90 4.23
C HIS A 452 39.47 9.62 4.95
N THR A 453 39.69 9.29 6.22
CA THR A 453 40.92 9.64 6.90
C THR A 453 42.02 8.91 6.16
N GLN A 454 42.87 9.67 5.48
CA GLN A 454 44.13 9.15 4.96
C GLN A 454 44.89 8.48 6.11
N PRO A 455 45.55 7.34 5.87
CA PRO A 455 46.37 6.71 6.90
C PRO A 455 47.47 7.70 7.29
N LEU A 456 47.52 8.04 8.58
CA LEU A 456 48.64 8.75 9.18
C LEU A 456 49.90 7.91 8.93
N GLN A 457 50.76 8.41 8.05
CA GLN A 457 52.17 8.04 8.04
C GLN A 457 52.81 8.59 9.31
N THR A 458 53.32 7.68 10.14
CA THR A 458 54.52 7.88 10.95
C THR A 458 55.30 6.59 10.96
#